data_AF-A0A8T6THB9-F1
#
_entry.id   AF-A0A8T6THB9-F1
#
_cell.length_a   1.000
_cell.length_b   1.000
_cell.length_c   1.000
_cell.angle_alpha   90.00
_cell.angle_beta   90.00
_cell.angle_gamma   90.00
#
_symmetry.space_group_name_H-M   'P 1'
#
loop_
_entity.id
_entity.type
_entity.pdbx_description
1 polymer ?
#
loop_
_entity_poly.entity_id
_entity_poly.type
_entity_poly.pdbx_seq_one_letter_code
_entity_poly.pdbx_strand_id
1 'polypeptide(L)'
;EGDRTTAAEHLELRFTIEGERFQAEWARVGSFSGQGSFTNAKGEKHLLRYQGQGASLSFNQENEVSLLNIAGGNFTTCTCSEVIEKDAYCIDADRVLVFSDDLLVATNITLRAFGVPIFWYPLYLAPLKEERESPLLPELGQSASLGWYAKWRLPFILNGKNYGSLLVDYFNRYRQLGGGADLRYDLLGSSGSLHIYKLFGPLGLVELALADRTELPQGVTLHAGANYRSKVEEEAAGEWMGYQARLSGGSSDWNWTMDFGHDRYVGKPQEDEELKYRVLSRLPEFSLT
;
A
#
# COMPACT_ATOMS: atom_id res chain seq x y z
N GLU A 1 -27.46 -1.79 -8.95
CA GLU A 1 -27.05 -0.64 -8.11
C GLU A 1 -27.37 -0.93 -6.65
N GLY A 2 -26.60 -0.36 -5.71
CA GLY A 2 -26.96 -0.35 -4.28
C GLY A 2 -27.45 1.05 -3.92
N ASP A 3 -28.52 1.13 -3.13
CA ASP A 3 -29.12 2.40 -2.69
C ASP A 3 -28.08 3.19 -1.86
N ARG A 4 -27.61 4.31 -2.42
CA ARG A 4 -26.65 5.21 -1.77
C ARG A 4 -27.43 6.39 -1.23
N THR A 5 -27.60 6.44 0.08
CA THR A 5 -28.28 7.55 0.74
C THR A 5 -27.27 8.33 1.57
N THR A 6 -27.17 9.63 1.31
CA THR A 6 -26.36 10.57 2.06
C THR A 6 -27.23 11.76 2.43
N ALA A 7 -27.30 12.07 3.72
CA ALA A 7 -27.94 13.26 4.25
C ALA A 7 -26.88 14.21 4.78
N ALA A 8 -27.06 15.51 4.57
CA ALA A 8 -26.19 16.55 5.06
C ALA A 8 -27.01 17.76 5.54
N GLU A 9 -26.52 18.44 6.57
CA GLU A 9 -27.19 19.64 7.10
C GLU A 9 -27.11 20.83 6.15
N HIS A 10 -25.97 21.02 5.49
CA HIS A 10 -25.74 22.10 4.54
C HIS A 10 -24.75 21.67 3.46
N LEU A 11 -24.96 22.19 2.24
CA LEU A 11 -24.08 21.99 1.10
C LEU A 11 -23.78 23.34 0.47
N GLU A 12 -22.50 23.67 0.43
CA GLU A 12 -21.96 24.84 -0.27
C GLU A 12 -21.15 24.36 -1.46
N LEU A 13 -21.41 24.92 -2.64
CA LEU A 13 -20.70 24.60 -3.87
C LEU A 13 -20.21 25.90 -4.52
N ARG A 14 -18.92 25.95 -4.83
CA ARG A 14 -18.35 26.99 -5.67
C ARG A 14 -18.03 26.43 -7.04
N PHE A 15 -18.50 27.13 -8.06
CA PHE A 15 -18.29 26.78 -9.44
C PHE A 15 -18.16 28.05 -10.30
N THR A 16 -17.55 27.88 -11.45
CA THR A 16 -17.44 28.90 -12.49
C THR A 16 -18.20 28.43 -13.73
N ILE A 17 -18.84 29.37 -14.42
CA ILE A 17 -19.49 29.14 -15.71
C ILE A 17 -18.75 29.95 -16.76
N GLU A 18 -18.17 29.29 -17.77
CA GLU A 18 -17.58 29.93 -18.95
C GLU A 18 -18.30 29.44 -20.21
N GLY A 19 -19.19 30.28 -20.75
CA GLY A 19 -20.08 29.89 -21.85
C GLY A 19 -21.06 28.80 -21.40
N GLU A 20 -20.98 27.61 -22.02
CA GLU A 20 -21.78 26.43 -21.66
C GLU A 20 -21.02 25.46 -20.72
N ARG A 21 -19.78 25.77 -20.34
CA ARG A 21 -18.99 24.90 -19.46
C ARG A 21 -19.21 25.26 -18.01
N PHE A 22 -19.65 24.27 -17.24
CA PHE A 22 -19.67 24.28 -15.78
C PHE A 22 -18.36 23.71 -15.26
N GLN A 23 -17.70 24.40 -14.34
CA GLN A 23 -16.50 23.93 -13.66
C GLN A 23 -16.68 24.05 -12.15
N ALA A 24 -16.80 22.93 -11.44
CA ALA A 24 -16.76 22.90 -9.99
C ALA A 24 -15.35 23.19 -9.50
N GLU A 25 -15.22 24.05 -8.49
CA GLU A 25 -13.94 24.37 -7.85
C GLU A 25 -13.81 23.59 -6.53
N TRP A 26 -14.81 23.73 -5.66
CA TRP A 26 -14.89 23.01 -4.41
C TRP A 26 -16.32 22.92 -3.89
N ALA A 27 -16.57 21.92 -3.04
CA ALA A 27 -17.79 21.81 -2.27
C ALA A 27 -17.47 21.65 -0.78
N ARG A 28 -18.37 22.12 0.09
CA ARG A 28 -18.33 21.94 1.53
C ARG A 28 -19.63 21.36 2.01
N VAL A 29 -19.53 20.38 2.87
CA VAL A 29 -20.65 19.68 3.48
C VAL A 29 -20.55 19.88 4.98
N GLY A 30 -21.64 20.33 5.61
CA GLY A 30 -21.79 20.32 7.07
C GLY A 30 -21.93 18.89 7.61
N SER A 31 -22.40 18.72 8.84
CA SER A 31 -22.62 17.38 9.42
C SER A 31 -23.36 16.49 8.42
N PHE A 32 -22.80 15.30 8.19
CA PHE A 32 -23.35 14.36 7.21
C PHE A 32 -23.39 12.95 7.77
N SER A 33 -24.35 12.17 7.28
CA SER A 33 -24.46 10.75 7.57
C SER A 33 -25.04 10.01 6.37
N GLY A 34 -24.75 8.73 6.27
CA GLY A 34 -25.24 7.95 5.15
C GLY A 34 -24.81 6.50 5.17
N GLN A 35 -25.19 5.83 4.09
CA GLN A 35 -24.79 4.46 3.82
C GLN A 35 -24.49 4.28 2.34
N GLY A 36 -23.55 3.39 2.04
CA GLY A 36 -23.20 3.03 0.67
C GLY A 36 -22.60 1.64 0.61
N SER A 37 -22.61 1.02 -0.57
CA SER A 37 -21.94 -0.26 -0.77
C SER A 37 -20.50 -0.06 -1.23
N PHE A 38 -19.55 -0.81 -0.66
CA PHE A 38 -18.20 -0.97 -1.20
C PHE A 38 -17.91 -2.43 -1.48
N THR A 39 -16.93 -2.69 -2.33
CA THR A 39 -16.44 -4.05 -2.62
C THR A 39 -15.05 -4.18 -2.02
N ASN A 40 -14.80 -5.22 -1.22
CA ASN A 40 -13.48 -5.46 -0.66
C ASN A 40 -12.52 -6.09 -1.70
N ALA A 41 -11.26 -6.27 -1.34
CA ALA A 41 -10.24 -6.90 -2.19
C ALA A 41 -10.55 -8.36 -2.59
N LYS A 42 -11.53 -9.01 -1.96
CA LYS A 42 -12.00 -10.36 -2.32
C LYS A 42 -13.19 -10.34 -3.29
N GLY A 43 -13.61 -9.16 -3.74
CA GLY A 43 -14.80 -9.01 -4.59
C GLY A 43 -16.13 -9.09 -3.83
N GLU A 44 -16.11 -9.12 -2.50
CA GLU A 44 -17.33 -9.19 -1.68
C GLU A 44 -17.89 -7.79 -1.49
N LYS A 45 -19.20 -7.64 -1.69
CA LYS A 45 -19.91 -6.39 -1.44
C LYS A 45 -20.29 -6.28 0.04
N HIS A 46 -19.97 -5.16 0.64
CA HIS A 46 -20.23 -4.81 2.03
C HIS A 46 -20.97 -3.47 2.10
N LEU A 47 -21.92 -3.36 3.03
CA LEU A 47 -22.52 -2.07 3.36
C LEU A 47 -21.53 -1.29 4.24
N LEU A 48 -21.35 -0.02 3.95
CA LEU A 48 -20.60 0.93 4.76
C LEU A 48 -21.56 2.00 5.24
N ARG A 49 -21.67 2.14 6.56
CA ARG A 49 -22.39 3.23 7.21
C ARG A 49 -21.37 4.22 7.73
N TYR A 50 -21.64 5.51 7.55
CA TYR A 50 -20.69 6.56 7.90
C TYR A 50 -21.38 7.82 8.38
N GLN A 51 -20.66 8.61 9.18
CA GLN A 51 -21.02 9.95 9.60
C GLN A 51 -19.76 10.82 9.70
N GLY A 52 -19.92 12.13 9.57
CA GLY A 52 -18.82 13.08 9.74
C GLY A 52 -19.31 14.47 10.15
N GLN A 53 -18.43 15.24 10.81
CA GLN A 53 -18.73 16.61 11.25
C GLN A 53 -18.69 17.61 10.09
N GLY A 54 -17.93 17.31 9.05
CA GLY A 54 -17.91 18.08 7.82
C GLY A 54 -16.96 17.49 6.78
N ALA A 55 -17.17 17.86 5.53
CA ALA A 55 -16.32 17.44 4.43
C ALA A 55 -16.03 18.59 3.46
N SER A 56 -14.84 18.61 2.89
CA SER A 56 -14.50 19.48 1.75
C SER A 56 -14.11 18.61 0.57
N LEU A 57 -14.67 18.91 -0.61
CA LEU A 57 -14.37 18.26 -1.86
C LEU A 57 -13.65 19.25 -2.78
N SER A 58 -12.62 18.77 -3.47
CA SER A 58 -11.97 19.46 -4.58
C SER A 58 -12.21 18.68 -5.86
N PHE A 59 -12.30 19.39 -6.99
CA PHE A 59 -12.60 18.80 -8.28
C PHE A 59 -11.44 18.97 -9.27
N ASN A 60 -11.31 18.05 -10.22
CA ASN A 60 -10.38 18.17 -11.34
C ASN A 60 -11.03 18.94 -12.51
N GLN A 61 -10.29 19.10 -13.62
CA GLN A 61 -10.79 19.77 -14.84
C GLN A 61 -11.94 19.04 -15.54
N GLU A 62 -12.20 17.79 -15.17
CA GLU A 62 -13.27 16.94 -15.70
C GLU A 62 -14.50 16.93 -14.76
N ASN A 63 -14.51 17.78 -13.71
CA ASN A 63 -15.52 17.85 -12.65
C ASN A 63 -15.65 16.57 -11.82
N GLU A 64 -14.63 15.73 -11.80
CA GLU A 64 -14.56 14.59 -10.90
C GLU A 64 -13.92 15.03 -9.58
N VAL A 65 -14.35 14.40 -8.48
CA VAL A 65 -13.75 14.66 -7.17
C VAL A 65 -12.29 14.20 -7.22
N SER A 66 -11.35 15.09 -6.93
CA SER A 66 -9.92 14.79 -6.87
C SER A 66 -9.44 14.56 -5.43
N LEU A 67 -10.04 15.27 -4.47
CA LEU A 67 -9.76 15.13 -3.05
C LEU A 67 -11.04 15.27 -2.25
N LEU A 68 -11.27 14.32 -1.35
CA LEU A 68 -12.28 14.40 -0.30
C LEU A 68 -11.56 14.46 1.06
N ASN A 69 -11.82 15.52 1.83
CA ASN A 69 -11.25 15.71 3.16
C ASN A 69 -12.38 15.81 4.18
N ILE A 70 -12.50 14.79 5.03
CA ILE A 70 -13.52 14.65 6.07
C ILE A 70 -12.90 15.01 7.42
N ALA A 71 -13.61 15.83 8.19
CA ALA A 71 -13.30 16.14 9.58
C ALA A 71 -14.21 15.32 10.52
N GLY A 72 -13.61 14.65 11.50
CA GLY A 72 -14.30 13.87 12.53
C GLY A 72 -15.25 12.83 11.95
N GLY A 73 -14.70 11.80 11.30
CA GLY A 73 -15.47 10.74 10.65
C GLY A 73 -15.60 9.48 11.51
N ASN A 74 -16.76 8.83 11.48
CA ASN A 74 -16.96 7.50 12.04
C ASN A 74 -17.61 6.58 11.00
N PHE A 75 -17.12 5.36 10.87
CA PHE A 75 -17.65 4.38 9.92
C PHE A 75 -17.65 2.95 10.45
N THR A 76 -18.59 2.14 9.97
CA THR A 76 -18.73 0.72 10.28
C THR A 76 -19.35 -0.05 9.12
N THR A 77 -19.11 -1.36 9.05
CA THR A 77 -19.85 -2.26 8.14
C THR A 77 -20.91 -3.10 8.86
N CYS A 78 -20.97 -3.03 10.20
CA CYS A 78 -22.03 -3.68 10.98
C CYS A 78 -23.35 -2.91 10.82
N THR A 79 -24.45 -3.64 10.96
CA THR A 79 -25.81 -3.11 10.96
C THR A 79 -26.50 -3.40 12.30
N CYS A 80 -25.70 -3.55 13.35
CA CYS A 80 -26.12 -4.21 14.58
C CYS A 80 -26.71 -3.21 15.59
N SER A 81 -26.46 -1.91 15.38
CA SER A 81 -27.02 -0.78 16.12
C SER A 81 -27.41 0.36 15.18
N GLU A 82 -28.47 1.11 15.51
CA GLU A 82 -28.82 2.34 14.79
C GLU A 82 -27.75 3.42 14.96
N VAL A 83 -27.11 3.49 16.13
CA VAL A 83 -26.02 4.42 16.41
C VAL A 83 -24.69 3.76 16.07
N ILE A 84 -23.93 4.36 15.13
CA ILE A 84 -22.65 3.82 14.64
C ILE A 84 -21.65 3.59 15.78
N GLU A 85 -21.52 4.54 16.71
CA GLU A 85 -20.58 4.44 17.84
C GLU A 85 -20.84 3.24 18.76
N LYS A 86 -22.09 2.78 18.84
CA LYS A 86 -22.50 1.67 19.70
C LYS A 86 -22.56 0.33 18.96
N ASP A 87 -22.20 0.33 17.69
CA ASP A 87 -22.21 -0.89 16.88
C ASP A 87 -21.15 -1.89 17.37
N ALA A 88 -21.19 -3.14 16.89
CA ALA A 88 -20.28 -4.19 17.35
C ALA A 88 -18.82 -3.76 17.18
N TYR A 89 -18.54 -3.01 16.12
CA TYR A 89 -17.32 -2.24 15.99
C TYR A 89 -17.58 -0.96 15.19
N CYS A 90 -16.77 0.07 15.44
CA CYS A 90 -16.71 1.26 14.60
C CYS A 90 -15.29 1.83 14.60
N ILE A 91 -14.96 2.59 13.55
CA ILE A 91 -13.67 3.26 13.42
C ILE A 91 -13.93 4.75 13.39
N ASP A 92 -13.41 5.45 14.39
CA ASP A 92 -13.36 6.92 14.43
C ASP A 92 -12.03 7.41 13.88
N ALA A 93 -12.05 8.53 13.16
CA ALA A 93 -10.85 9.23 12.73
C ALA A 93 -11.07 10.74 12.80
N ASP A 94 -10.10 11.47 13.36
CA ASP A 94 -10.17 12.94 13.43
C ASP A 94 -10.17 13.56 12.03
N ARG A 95 -9.46 12.93 11.10
CA ARG A 95 -9.39 13.37 9.71
C ARG A 95 -9.25 12.19 8.77
N VAL A 96 -9.98 12.23 7.66
CA VAL A 96 -9.85 11.27 6.55
C VAL A 96 -9.64 12.04 5.26
N LEU A 97 -8.56 11.76 4.55
CA LEU A 97 -8.25 12.26 3.21
C LEU A 97 -8.40 11.10 2.23
N VAL A 98 -9.18 11.30 1.18
CA VAL A 98 -9.30 10.37 0.07
C VAL A 98 -8.86 11.11 -1.19
N PHE A 99 -7.69 10.74 -1.69
CA PHE A 99 -7.20 11.12 -3.00
C PHE A 99 -7.79 10.13 -4.00
N SER A 100 -8.66 10.61 -4.89
CA SER A 100 -9.39 9.74 -5.80
C SER A 100 -8.46 8.88 -6.63
N ASP A 101 -8.77 7.59 -6.69
CA ASP A 101 -7.99 6.55 -7.38
C ASP A 101 -6.51 6.47 -6.96
N ASP A 102 -6.13 6.95 -5.79
CA ASP A 102 -4.74 6.92 -5.35
C ASP A 102 -4.60 6.41 -3.93
N LEU A 103 -5.05 7.18 -2.94
CA LEU A 103 -4.68 6.97 -1.56
C LEU A 103 -5.78 7.40 -0.58
N LEU A 104 -6.04 6.54 0.40
CA LEU A 104 -6.79 6.89 1.60
C LEU A 104 -5.83 7.08 2.77
N VAL A 105 -5.96 8.20 3.47
CA VAL A 105 -5.18 8.55 4.67
C VAL A 105 -6.14 8.90 5.78
N ALA A 106 -6.01 8.25 6.94
CA ALA A 106 -6.77 8.60 8.13
C ALA A 106 -5.82 8.88 9.30
N THR A 107 -6.12 9.89 10.11
CA THR A 107 -5.28 10.26 11.27
C THR A 107 -6.05 10.20 12.58
N ASN A 108 -5.32 9.88 13.65
CA ASN A 108 -5.86 9.76 15.01
C ASN A 108 -7.06 8.80 15.07
N ILE A 109 -6.81 7.56 14.66
CA ILE A 109 -7.83 6.54 14.48
C ILE A 109 -8.07 5.84 15.79
N THR A 110 -9.33 5.66 16.12
CA THR A 110 -9.75 4.87 17.28
C THR A 110 -10.68 3.76 16.81
N LEU A 111 -10.27 2.52 17.03
CA LEU A 111 -11.16 1.37 16.90
C LEU A 111 -11.93 1.22 18.21
N ARG A 112 -13.26 1.19 18.10
CA ARG A 112 -14.15 0.89 19.22
C ARG A 112 -14.85 -0.44 19.00
N ALA A 113 -15.11 -1.13 20.10
CA ALA A 113 -16.01 -2.27 20.16
C ALA A 113 -17.14 -1.94 21.14
N PHE A 114 -18.39 -1.97 20.69
CA PHE A 114 -19.57 -1.65 21.50
C PHE A 114 -19.45 -0.30 22.24
N GLY A 115 -18.91 0.73 21.56
CA GLY A 115 -18.66 2.07 22.13
C GLY A 115 -17.40 2.22 22.97
N VAL A 116 -16.74 1.12 23.33
CA VAL A 116 -15.50 1.15 24.13
C VAL A 116 -14.28 1.26 23.21
N PRO A 117 -13.41 2.28 23.38
CA PRO A 117 -12.17 2.36 22.61
C PRO A 117 -11.21 1.24 23.02
N ILE A 118 -10.80 0.42 22.05
CA ILE A 118 -9.94 -0.75 22.29
C ILE A 118 -8.55 -0.62 21.66
N PHE A 119 -8.41 0.22 20.64
CA PHE A 119 -7.14 0.44 19.96
C PHE A 119 -7.10 1.84 19.38
N TRP A 120 -5.94 2.48 19.52
CA TRP A 120 -5.68 3.81 18.97
C TRP A 120 -4.45 3.75 18.06
N TYR A 121 -4.52 4.46 16.94
CA TYR A 121 -3.45 4.49 15.95
C TYR A 121 -3.31 5.87 15.30
N PRO A 122 -2.11 6.46 15.25
CA PRO A 122 -1.96 7.85 14.81
C PRO A 122 -2.21 8.05 13.31
N LEU A 123 -1.95 7.05 12.46
CA LEU A 123 -1.97 7.20 11.01
C LEU A 123 -2.29 5.87 10.30
N TYR A 124 -3.35 5.80 9.51
CA TYR A 124 -3.62 4.71 8.58
C TYR A 124 -3.47 5.18 7.14
N LEU A 125 -2.97 4.28 6.30
CA LEU A 125 -2.78 4.50 4.88
C LEU A 125 -3.19 3.26 4.10
N ALA A 126 -4.04 3.44 3.08
CA ALA A 126 -4.45 2.40 2.16
C ALA A 126 -4.38 2.91 0.71
N PRO A 127 -3.51 2.36 -0.15
CA PRO A 127 -3.54 2.62 -1.58
C PRO A 127 -4.86 2.08 -2.18
N LEU A 128 -5.49 2.84 -3.06
CA LEU A 128 -6.77 2.45 -3.67
C LEU A 128 -6.60 1.68 -4.99
N LYS A 129 -5.49 1.89 -5.70
CA LYS A 129 -5.16 1.23 -6.98
C LYS A 129 -4.70 -0.21 -6.85
N GLU A 130 -4.24 -0.59 -5.66
CA GLU A 130 -3.52 -1.85 -5.47
C GLU A 130 -4.18 -2.69 -4.38
N GLU A 131 -4.32 -3.98 -4.65
CA GLU A 131 -4.71 -4.98 -3.65
C GLU A 131 -3.52 -5.24 -2.72
N ARG A 132 -3.21 -4.26 -1.87
CA ARG A 132 -2.25 -4.44 -0.79
C ARG A 132 -2.98 -4.55 0.53
N GLU A 133 -2.61 -5.57 1.30
CA GLU A 133 -2.99 -5.62 2.70
C GLU A 133 -2.28 -4.48 3.44
N SER A 134 -3.02 -3.40 3.69
CA SER A 134 -2.70 -2.40 4.70
C SER A 134 -3.52 -2.72 5.96
N PRO A 135 -3.12 -3.70 6.78
CA PRO A 135 -3.87 -4.05 7.97
C PRO A 135 -3.73 -2.92 9.01
N LEU A 136 -4.86 -2.47 9.54
CA LEU A 136 -4.88 -1.48 10.64
C LEU A 136 -4.26 -2.04 11.92
N LEU A 137 -4.42 -3.35 12.13
CA LEU A 137 -3.96 -4.07 13.31
C LEU A 137 -2.70 -4.88 13.00
N PRO A 138 -1.84 -5.13 14.00
CA PRO A 138 -0.74 -6.06 13.84
C PRO A 138 -1.26 -7.47 13.53
N GLU A 139 -0.54 -8.19 12.68
CA GLU A 139 -0.78 -9.61 12.42
C GLU A 139 -0.23 -10.40 13.62
N LEU A 140 -1.14 -10.97 14.42
CA LEU A 140 -0.81 -11.83 15.55
C LEU A 140 -1.14 -13.27 15.20
N GLY A 141 -0.22 -14.20 15.46
CA GLY A 141 -0.45 -15.60 15.15
C GLY A 141 0.50 -16.55 15.84
N GLN A 142 0.35 -17.84 15.54
CA GLN A 142 1.22 -18.90 16.02
C GLN A 142 1.56 -19.84 14.87
N SER A 143 2.83 -20.21 14.73
CA SER A 143 3.27 -21.22 13.76
C SER A 143 4.25 -22.21 14.38
N ALA A 144 4.35 -23.40 13.78
CA ALA A 144 5.31 -24.42 14.23
C ALA A 144 6.76 -23.93 14.07
N SER A 145 7.06 -23.19 13.01
CA SER A 145 8.40 -22.69 12.71
C SER A 145 8.82 -21.50 13.58
N LEU A 146 7.91 -20.57 13.88
CA LEU A 146 8.23 -19.28 14.50
C LEU A 146 7.68 -19.12 15.93
N GLY A 147 6.84 -20.06 16.38
CA GLY A 147 6.10 -19.94 17.63
C GLY A 147 5.04 -18.85 17.53
N TRP A 148 4.74 -18.21 18.66
CA TRP A 148 3.94 -16.98 18.67
C TRP A 148 4.68 -15.85 17.96
N TYR A 149 3.98 -15.12 17.11
CA TYR A 149 4.54 -14.00 16.39
C TYR A 149 3.61 -12.79 16.39
N ALA A 150 4.22 -11.62 16.28
CA ALA A 150 3.54 -10.36 16.06
C ALA A 150 4.28 -9.62 14.93
N LYS A 151 3.57 -9.28 13.86
CA LYS A 151 4.13 -8.50 12.74
C LYS A 151 3.32 -7.24 12.56
N TRP A 152 4.00 -6.12 12.38
CA TRP A 152 3.33 -4.84 12.21
C TRP A 152 3.98 -4.01 11.12
N ARG A 153 3.13 -3.45 10.25
CA ARG A 153 3.51 -2.52 9.20
C ARG A 153 3.00 -1.14 9.56
N LEU A 154 3.90 -0.26 9.98
CA LEU A 154 3.58 1.10 10.40
C LEU A 154 3.68 2.03 9.18
N PRO A 155 2.57 2.46 8.55
CA PRO A 155 2.64 3.35 7.40
C PRO A 155 3.28 4.70 7.73
N PHE A 156 3.95 5.27 6.74
CA PHE A 156 4.40 6.67 6.75
C PHE A 156 4.16 7.31 5.38
N ILE A 157 4.01 8.63 5.35
CA ILE A 157 3.79 9.42 4.15
C ILE A 157 4.84 10.50 4.09
N LEU A 158 5.53 10.63 2.96
CA LEU A 158 6.39 11.76 2.66
C LEU A 158 5.63 12.80 1.84
N ASN A 159 4.89 12.35 0.82
CA ASN A 159 3.94 13.13 0.04
C ASN A 159 2.94 12.20 -0.67
N GLY A 160 1.99 12.75 -1.45
CA GLY A 160 0.96 11.96 -2.13
C GLY A 160 1.48 10.86 -3.05
N LYS A 161 2.72 11.00 -3.56
CA LYS A 161 3.34 10.03 -4.48
C LYS A 161 4.45 9.20 -3.86
N ASN A 162 4.87 9.54 -2.63
CA ASN A 162 6.00 8.92 -1.94
C ASN A 162 5.56 8.53 -0.52
N TYR A 163 5.40 7.24 -0.29
CA TYR A 163 4.87 6.70 0.97
C TYR A 163 5.42 5.29 1.21
N GLY A 164 5.23 4.75 2.40
CA GLY A 164 5.84 3.48 2.74
C GLY A 164 5.32 2.89 4.04
N SER A 165 6.03 1.89 4.56
CA SER A 165 5.75 1.28 5.86
C SER A 165 7.03 0.86 6.54
N LEU A 166 7.14 1.10 7.84
CA LEU A 166 8.16 0.48 8.68
C LEU A 166 7.68 -0.90 9.10
N LEU A 167 8.57 -1.88 9.03
CA LEU A 167 8.30 -3.27 9.36
C LEU A 167 8.85 -3.55 10.75
N VAL A 168 8.00 -4.05 11.66
CA VAL A 168 8.38 -4.42 13.03
C VAL A 168 7.79 -5.79 13.33
N ASP A 169 8.67 -6.78 13.43
CA ASP A 169 8.27 -8.15 13.68
C ASP A 169 8.90 -8.70 14.96
N TYR A 170 8.17 -9.56 15.66
CA TYR A 170 8.66 -10.30 16.80
C TYR A 170 8.28 -11.77 16.67
N PHE A 171 9.26 -12.65 16.90
CA PHE A 171 9.08 -14.10 16.85
C PHE A 171 9.56 -14.71 18.17
N ASN A 172 8.63 -15.35 18.90
CA ASN A 172 8.89 -15.81 20.25
C ASN A 172 9.83 -17.03 20.29
N ARG A 173 9.68 -18.00 19.37
CA ARG A 173 10.40 -19.30 19.45
C ARG A 173 11.92 -19.13 19.61
N TYR A 174 12.48 -18.19 18.87
CA TYR A 174 13.91 -17.89 18.91
C TYR A 174 14.20 -16.48 19.47
N ARG A 175 13.19 -15.82 20.04
CA ARG A 175 13.26 -14.45 20.59
C ARG A 175 13.89 -13.45 19.62
N GLN A 176 13.42 -13.45 18.38
CA GLN A 176 13.99 -12.64 17.30
C GLN A 176 13.14 -11.42 17.03
N LEU A 177 13.81 -10.37 16.58
CA LEU A 177 13.19 -9.13 16.13
C LEU A 177 13.44 -8.98 14.64
N GLY A 178 12.41 -8.66 13.87
CA GLY A 178 12.52 -8.25 12.48
C GLY A 178 12.31 -6.75 12.37
N GLY A 179 13.11 -6.09 11.55
CA GLY A 179 13.03 -4.66 11.31
C GLY A 179 13.29 -4.35 9.85
N GLY A 180 12.52 -3.42 9.29
CA GLY A 180 12.68 -3.06 7.89
C GLY A 180 11.84 -1.86 7.45
N ALA A 181 11.86 -1.60 6.16
CA ALA A 181 11.05 -0.58 5.53
C ALA A 181 10.67 -0.97 4.10
N ASP A 182 9.44 -0.67 3.74
CA ASP A 182 8.94 -0.58 2.38
C ASP A 182 8.82 0.90 2.00
N LEU A 183 9.31 1.28 0.83
CA LEU A 183 9.18 2.62 0.28
C LEU A 183 8.66 2.55 -1.16
N ARG A 184 7.64 3.33 -1.46
CA ARG A 184 7.20 3.70 -2.80
C ARG A 184 7.69 5.09 -3.11
N TYR A 185 8.20 5.28 -4.30
CA TYR A 185 8.63 6.58 -4.77
C TYR A 185 8.15 6.85 -6.19
N ASP A 186 7.93 8.13 -6.46
CA ASP A 186 7.73 8.71 -7.77
C ASP A 186 8.44 10.07 -7.72
N LEU A 187 9.60 10.12 -8.37
CA LEU A 187 10.52 11.23 -8.31
C LEU A 187 11.33 11.30 -9.62
N LEU A 188 11.44 12.50 -10.21
CA LEU A 188 12.29 12.80 -11.37
C LEU A 188 12.02 11.92 -12.60
N GLY A 189 10.76 11.55 -12.87
CA GLY A 189 10.41 10.69 -14.00
C GLY A 189 10.71 9.20 -13.79
N SER A 190 11.13 8.84 -12.57
CA SER A 190 11.20 7.45 -12.11
C SER A 190 10.12 7.16 -11.08
N SER A 191 9.54 5.98 -11.17
CA SER A 191 8.62 5.42 -10.18
C SER A 191 9.07 4.01 -9.80
N GLY A 192 8.96 3.65 -8.52
CA GLY A 192 9.48 2.37 -8.08
C GLY A 192 9.16 2.02 -6.63
N SER A 193 9.78 0.93 -6.20
CA SER A 193 9.68 0.42 -4.83
C SER A 193 11.02 -0.07 -4.31
N LEU A 194 11.25 0.15 -3.03
CA LEU A 194 12.41 -0.32 -2.28
C LEU A 194 11.91 -1.08 -1.05
N HIS A 195 12.45 -2.27 -0.85
CA HIS A 195 12.22 -3.12 0.31
C HIS A 195 13.56 -3.39 0.99
N ILE A 196 13.62 -3.18 2.29
CA ILE A 196 14.77 -3.52 3.12
C ILE A 196 14.24 -4.21 4.37
N TYR A 197 14.77 -5.38 4.69
CA TYR A 197 14.38 -6.12 5.88
C TYR A 197 15.56 -6.87 6.48
N LYS A 198 15.59 -6.92 7.81
CA LYS A 198 16.58 -7.67 8.57
C LYS A 198 15.94 -8.35 9.76
N LEU A 199 16.22 -9.64 9.90
CA LEU A 199 15.88 -10.44 11.07
C LEU A 199 17.10 -10.54 11.99
N PHE A 200 16.98 -9.96 13.17
CA PHE A 200 17.97 -9.98 14.23
C PHE A 200 17.77 -11.22 15.10
N GLY A 201 18.68 -12.19 14.97
CA GLY A 201 18.70 -13.38 15.81
C GLY A 201 19.27 -14.62 15.10
N PRO A 202 19.10 -15.82 15.68
CA PRO A 202 19.72 -17.06 15.21
C PRO A 202 19.41 -17.44 13.76
N LEU A 203 18.20 -17.12 13.26
CA LEU A 203 17.84 -17.45 11.88
C LEU A 203 18.48 -16.51 10.85
N GLY A 204 18.92 -15.32 11.28
CA GLY A 204 19.63 -14.31 10.50
C GLY A 204 19.16 -14.18 9.05
N LEU A 205 18.29 -13.22 8.77
CA LEU A 205 17.80 -12.95 7.42
C LEU A 205 18.11 -11.50 7.05
N VAL A 206 18.62 -11.27 5.84
CA VAL A 206 18.66 -9.93 5.24
C VAL A 206 17.99 -10.02 3.88
N GLU A 207 17.06 -9.12 3.62
CA GLU A 207 16.37 -8.98 2.35
C GLU A 207 16.50 -7.53 1.87
N LEU A 208 16.88 -7.36 0.61
CA LEU A 208 16.89 -6.10 -0.11
C LEU A 208 16.21 -6.33 -1.45
N ALA A 209 15.26 -5.49 -1.84
CA ALA A 209 14.71 -5.51 -3.18
C ALA A 209 14.48 -4.09 -3.67
N LEU A 210 14.83 -3.84 -4.92
CA LEU A 210 14.60 -2.59 -5.62
C LEU A 210 13.91 -2.94 -6.93
N ALA A 211 12.86 -2.19 -7.27
CA ALA A 211 12.24 -2.19 -8.58
C ALA A 211 12.01 -0.75 -9.00
N ASP A 212 12.51 -0.39 -10.18
CA ASP A 212 12.50 0.97 -10.71
C ASP A 212 11.95 0.95 -12.15
N ARG A 213 11.13 1.94 -12.48
CA ARG A 213 10.67 2.24 -13.82
C ARG A 213 10.94 3.70 -14.11
N THR A 214 11.80 3.96 -15.08
CA THR A 214 12.17 5.30 -15.51
C THR A 214 11.76 5.54 -16.95
N GLU A 215 11.10 6.66 -17.21
CA GLU A 215 10.85 7.14 -18.57
C GLU A 215 12.07 7.94 -19.07
N LEU A 216 12.70 7.44 -20.13
CA LEU A 216 13.85 8.05 -20.79
C LEU A 216 13.37 8.90 -21.98
N PRO A 217 14.23 9.81 -22.50
CA PRO A 217 13.92 10.58 -23.69
C PRO A 217 13.51 9.68 -24.88
N GLN A 218 12.75 10.25 -25.81
CA GLN A 218 12.31 9.58 -27.06
C GLN A 218 11.35 8.39 -26.84
N GLY A 219 10.60 8.38 -25.73
CA GLY A 219 9.59 7.35 -25.47
C GLY A 219 10.17 6.00 -25.07
N VAL A 220 11.43 5.95 -24.66
CA VAL A 220 12.09 4.75 -24.16
C VAL A 220 11.76 4.58 -22.67
N THR A 221 11.45 3.36 -22.24
CA THR A 221 11.22 3.01 -20.84
C THR A 221 12.30 2.05 -20.37
N LEU A 222 12.89 2.33 -19.20
CA LEU A 222 13.78 1.41 -18.49
C LEU A 222 13.04 0.82 -17.30
N HIS A 223 13.01 -0.50 -17.20
CA HIS A 223 12.67 -1.22 -15.99
C HIS A 223 13.94 -1.84 -15.42
N ALA A 224 14.28 -1.55 -14.18
CA ALA A 224 15.41 -2.15 -13.48
C ALA A 224 14.93 -2.82 -12.19
N GLY A 225 15.50 -3.95 -11.86
CA GLY A 225 15.21 -4.68 -10.63
C GLY A 225 16.48 -5.27 -10.05
N ALA A 226 16.59 -5.26 -8.73
CA ALA A 226 17.65 -5.94 -8.00
C ALA A 226 17.08 -6.56 -6.74
N ASN A 227 17.54 -7.76 -6.40
CA ASN A 227 17.17 -8.45 -5.18
C ASN A 227 18.40 -9.07 -4.54
N TYR A 228 18.47 -9.01 -3.22
CA TYR A 228 19.45 -9.70 -2.42
C TYR A 228 18.74 -10.34 -1.22
N ARG A 229 19.08 -11.59 -0.95
CA ARG A 229 18.56 -12.34 0.19
C ARG A 229 19.67 -13.19 0.77
N SER A 230 19.94 -13.06 2.06
CA SER A 230 20.82 -13.98 2.78
C SER A 230 20.09 -14.64 3.93
N LYS A 231 20.22 -15.96 4.04
CA LYS A 231 19.61 -16.78 5.08
C LYS A 231 20.69 -17.52 5.85
N VAL A 232 20.61 -17.50 7.19
CA VAL A 232 21.63 -18.10 8.08
C VAL A 232 21.21 -19.46 8.64
N GLU A 233 19.96 -19.91 8.44
CA GLU A 233 19.44 -21.19 8.94
C GLU A 233 20.27 -22.41 8.47
N GLU A 234 20.69 -23.28 9.41
CA GLU A 234 21.68 -24.35 9.21
C GLU A 234 21.42 -25.29 8.03
N GLU A 235 20.16 -25.64 7.74
CA GLU A 235 19.83 -26.60 6.68
C GLU A 235 19.67 -25.97 5.28
N ALA A 236 19.58 -24.63 5.19
CA ALA A 236 19.32 -23.91 3.94
C ALA A 236 20.07 -22.57 3.84
N ALA A 237 21.23 -22.48 4.50
CA ALA A 237 21.99 -21.25 4.55
C ALA A 237 22.57 -20.92 3.17
N GLY A 238 22.40 -19.68 2.74
CA GLY A 238 22.86 -19.25 1.43
C GLY A 238 22.54 -17.79 1.14
N GLU A 239 23.15 -17.30 0.09
CA GLU A 239 22.98 -15.96 -0.44
C GLU A 239 22.42 -16.06 -1.86
N TRP A 240 21.38 -15.30 -2.12
CA TRP A 240 20.79 -15.12 -3.42
C TRP A 240 20.89 -13.66 -3.81
N MET A 241 21.42 -13.39 -5.00
CA MET A 241 21.46 -12.08 -5.60
C MET A 241 20.96 -12.18 -7.03
N GLY A 242 20.03 -11.31 -7.39
CA GLY A 242 19.56 -11.18 -8.75
C GLY A 242 19.50 -9.71 -9.16
N TYR A 243 19.66 -9.48 -10.44
CA TYR A 243 19.32 -8.20 -11.05
C TYR A 243 18.79 -8.42 -12.46
N GLN A 244 17.90 -7.54 -12.88
CA GLN A 244 17.34 -7.55 -14.22
C GLN A 244 17.19 -6.11 -14.71
N ALA A 245 17.35 -5.92 -16.01
CA ALA A 245 17.04 -4.67 -16.67
C ALA A 245 16.31 -4.97 -17.98
N ARG A 246 15.25 -4.21 -18.27
CA ARG A 246 14.54 -4.23 -19.53
C ARG A 246 14.48 -2.81 -20.07
N LEU A 247 14.99 -2.62 -21.27
CA LEU A 247 14.76 -1.41 -22.05
C LEU A 247 13.68 -1.71 -23.09
N SER A 248 12.73 -0.80 -23.27
CA SER A 248 11.72 -0.91 -24.29
C SER A 248 11.42 0.44 -24.92
N GLY A 249 11.14 0.47 -26.21
CA GLY A 249 10.72 1.67 -26.90
C GLY A 249 10.06 1.32 -28.23
N GLY A 250 9.62 2.34 -28.97
CA GLY A 250 8.98 2.09 -30.26
C GLY A 250 8.35 3.34 -30.86
N SER A 251 7.89 3.18 -32.09
CA SER A 251 7.06 4.13 -32.82
C SER A 251 5.69 3.47 -33.12
N SER A 252 4.84 4.13 -33.92
CA SER A 252 3.56 3.56 -34.38
C SER A 252 3.70 2.22 -35.10
N ASP A 253 4.85 1.97 -35.72
CA ASP A 253 5.04 0.88 -36.69
C ASP A 253 5.99 -0.22 -36.20
N TRP A 254 6.67 -0.03 -35.06
CA TRP A 254 7.63 -0.99 -34.52
C TRP A 254 7.82 -0.78 -33.02
N ASN A 255 7.88 -1.88 -32.27
CA ASN A 255 8.27 -1.90 -30.87
C ASN A 255 9.50 -2.78 -30.69
N TRP A 256 10.38 -2.40 -29.77
CA TRP A 256 11.55 -3.18 -29.41
C TRP A 256 11.66 -3.35 -27.91
N THR A 257 12.23 -4.49 -27.51
CA THR A 257 12.65 -4.75 -26.13
C THR A 257 14.06 -5.32 -26.09
N MET A 258 14.79 -4.96 -25.06
CA MET A 258 16.10 -5.50 -24.74
C MET A 258 16.11 -5.92 -23.27
N ASP A 259 16.26 -7.23 -23.03
CA ASP A 259 16.19 -7.84 -21.70
C ASP A 259 17.57 -8.32 -21.25
N PHE A 260 17.94 -7.99 -20.03
CA PHE A 260 19.17 -8.40 -19.36
C PHE A 260 18.82 -8.96 -17.99
N GLY A 261 19.46 -10.06 -17.60
CA GLY A 261 19.22 -10.65 -16.30
C GLY A 261 20.40 -11.46 -15.80
N HIS A 262 20.62 -11.41 -14.51
CA HIS A 262 21.59 -12.24 -13.82
C HIS A 262 21.00 -12.70 -12.50
N ASP A 263 21.21 -13.97 -12.18
CA ASP A 263 20.80 -14.60 -10.96
C ASP A 263 21.95 -15.46 -10.45
N ARG A 264 22.30 -15.26 -9.17
CA ARG A 264 23.39 -15.96 -8.50
C ARG A 264 22.93 -16.46 -7.15
N TYR A 265 23.06 -17.76 -6.94
CA TYR A 265 22.88 -18.41 -5.65
C TYR A 265 24.20 -19.02 -5.17
N VAL A 266 24.52 -18.79 -3.90
CA VAL A 266 25.69 -19.35 -3.21
C VAL A 266 25.20 -19.98 -1.91
N GLY A 267 25.16 -21.31 -1.84
CA GLY A 267 24.90 -22.03 -0.59
C GLY A 267 26.12 -22.02 0.33
N LYS A 268 25.91 -22.13 1.64
CA LYS A 268 27.02 -22.38 2.57
C LYS A 268 27.47 -23.85 2.47
N PRO A 269 28.78 -24.13 2.65
CA PRO A 269 29.24 -25.50 2.76
C PRO A 269 28.66 -26.14 4.03
N GLN A 270 28.08 -27.32 3.89
CA GLN A 270 27.72 -28.20 5.00
C GLN A 270 28.93 -29.09 5.30
N GLU A 271 29.13 -29.56 6.54
CA GLU A 271 30.28 -30.43 6.88
C GLU A 271 30.37 -31.59 5.87
N ASP A 272 31.54 -31.72 5.21
CA ASP A 272 31.86 -32.67 4.14
C ASP A 272 31.17 -32.50 2.76
N GLU A 273 30.43 -31.41 2.50
CA GLU A 273 29.86 -31.11 1.17
C GLU A 273 30.57 -29.96 0.43
N GLU A 274 30.73 -30.08 -0.90
CA GLU A 274 31.21 -29.00 -1.76
C GLU A 274 30.27 -27.78 -1.75
N LEU A 275 30.85 -26.59 -1.92
CA LEU A 275 30.12 -25.33 -2.10
C LEU A 275 29.13 -25.43 -3.27
N LYS A 276 27.82 -25.44 -2.97
CA LYS A 276 26.75 -25.39 -3.97
C LYS A 276 26.62 -23.97 -4.52
N TYR A 277 27.01 -23.75 -5.77
CA TYR A 277 26.80 -22.48 -6.47
C TYR A 277 25.96 -22.67 -7.73
N ARG A 278 25.07 -21.72 -8.02
CA ARG A 278 24.31 -21.65 -9.28
C ARG A 278 24.39 -20.24 -9.81
N VAL A 279 24.71 -20.12 -11.09
CA VAL A 279 24.68 -18.85 -11.80
C VAL A 279 23.82 -19.04 -13.05
N LEU A 280 22.83 -18.18 -13.22
CA LEU A 280 22.03 -18.06 -14.43
C LEU A 280 22.18 -16.63 -14.95
N SER A 281 22.89 -16.49 -16.06
CA SER A 281 22.94 -15.22 -16.78
C SER A 281 22.09 -15.35 -18.03
N ARG A 282 21.14 -14.43 -18.21
CA ARG A 282 20.48 -14.22 -19.50
C ARG A 282 21.27 -13.15 -20.24
N LEU A 283 21.85 -13.55 -21.38
CA LEU A 283 22.47 -12.62 -22.30
C LEU A 283 21.42 -11.63 -22.81
N PRO A 284 21.83 -10.45 -23.31
CA PRO A 284 20.88 -9.49 -23.84
C PRO A 284 20.04 -10.10 -24.96
N GLU A 285 18.75 -10.26 -24.71
CA GLU A 285 17.79 -10.72 -25.71
C GLU A 285 17.12 -9.51 -26.33
N PHE A 286 17.23 -9.36 -27.65
CA PHE A 286 16.60 -8.29 -28.41
C PHE A 286 15.39 -8.85 -29.16
N SER A 287 14.23 -8.24 -28.94
CA SER A 287 13.00 -8.56 -29.67
C SER A 287 12.51 -7.32 -30.42
N LEU A 288 12.04 -7.52 -31.66
CA LEU A 288 11.42 -6.50 -32.50
C LEU A 288 10.08 -7.07 -32.98
N THR A 289 9.01 -6.31 -32.79
CA THR A 289 7.63 -6.66 -33.20
C THR A 289 6.99 -5.52 -33.96
#